data_AF-A0A8J4FCX4-F1
#
_entry.id   AF-A0A8J4FCX4-F1
#
_cell.length_a   1.000
_cell.length_b   1.000
_cell.length_c   1.000
_cell.angle_alpha   90.00
_cell.angle_beta   90.00
_cell.angle_gamma   90.00
#
_symmetry.space_group_name_H-M   'P 1'
#
loop_
_entity.id
_entity.type
_entity.pdbx_description
1 polymer ?
#
loop_
_entity_poly.entity_id
_entity_poly.type
_entity_poly.pdbx_seq_one_letter_code
_entity_poly.pdbx_strand_id
1 'polypeptide(L)'
;MSGVVALVALAAAGAIGIRRLVQLKRRASTTTEPDPVTPEAADRSVVIVDNGGRPFIVRLSYKRRIATVYRTRWGEDLWKCSSSEVLLSFRYRRAFVGVDPRERKLEAEAKQAKNKGSPAATAAADATVTDAAAPASPRKYWWFGGTSVLLDLGQRRYVFIGLVIYAFTAYDDIVDYVGTMGNSHVTYPYAVGKKNTYMMIERTYVPNHIVQICNADRRRQARKISNECSDEWLEDPYGVIYECDLSPWLPGIDSKEPGDKPKDICGRYLRPWVENFVLKDYVLLVDRQWD
;
A
#
# COMPACT_ATOMS: atom_id res chain seq x y z
N MET A 1 -24.42 47.36 -6.75
CA MET A 1 -23.26 46.95 -7.59
C MET A 1 -22.20 46.38 -6.68
N SER A 2 -21.48 45.36 -7.17
CA SER A 2 -20.36 44.64 -6.53
C SER A 2 -20.75 43.47 -5.62
N GLY A 3 -20.38 42.26 -6.03
CA GLY A 3 -20.41 41.08 -5.15
C GLY A 3 -20.56 39.70 -5.81
N VAL A 4 -20.07 39.45 -7.04
CA VAL A 4 -20.03 38.08 -7.62
C VAL A 4 -18.69 37.86 -8.32
N VAL A 5 -17.63 37.58 -7.57
CA VAL A 5 -16.35 37.06 -8.13
C VAL A 5 -15.68 36.16 -7.08
N ALA A 6 -16.16 34.91 -6.95
CA ALA A 6 -15.45 33.90 -6.14
C ALA A 6 -15.78 32.44 -6.51
N LEU A 7 -16.26 32.14 -7.73
CA LEU A 7 -16.66 30.76 -8.10
C LEU A 7 -15.99 30.18 -9.36
N VAL A 8 -14.90 30.77 -9.85
CA VAL A 8 -14.22 30.30 -11.09
C VAL A 8 -12.86 29.61 -10.83
N ALA A 9 -12.34 29.63 -9.59
CA ALA A 9 -10.98 29.15 -9.32
C ALA A 9 -10.83 27.61 -9.21
N LEU A 10 -11.88 26.84 -8.86
CA LEU A 10 -11.73 25.38 -8.64
C LEU A 10 -11.76 24.54 -9.93
N ALA A 11 -12.45 25.00 -10.99
CA ALA A 11 -12.50 24.25 -12.25
C ALA A 11 -11.19 24.33 -13.05
N ALA A 12 -10.38 25.38 -12.86
CA ALA A 12 -9.12 25.57 -13.56
C ALA A 12 -8.01 24.62 -13.08
N ALA A 13 -7.97 24.28 -11.78
CA ALA A 13 -6.96 23.38 -11.20
C ALA A 13 -7.06 21.94 -11.77
N GLY A 14 -8.28 21.44 -12.00
CA GLY A 14 -8.52 20.14 -12.61
C GLY A 14 -8.06 20.06 -14.08
N ALA A 15 -8.35 21.10 -14.87
CA ALA A 15 -7.95 21.15 -16.29
C ALA A 15 -6.43 21.35 -16.48
N ILE A 16 -5.76 22.07 -15.57
CA ILE A 16 -4.30 22.20 -15.54
C ILE A 16 -3.63 20.85 -15.19
N GLY A 17 -4.20 20.09 -14.26
CA GLY A 17 -3.70 18.76 -13.90
C GLY A 17 -3.74 17.76 -15.07
N ILE A 18 -4.86 17.70 -15.80
CA ILE A 18 -5.03 16.77 -16.95
C ILE A 18 -4.10 17.16 -18.11
N ARG A 19 -3.95 18.46 -18.43
CA ARG A 19 -2.99 18.91 -19.46
C ARG A 19 -1.54 18.59 -19.08
N ARG A 20 -1.19 18.61 -17.79
CA ARG A 20 0.13 18.21 -17.29
C ARG A 20 0.37 16.70 -17.41
N LEU A 21 -0.66 15.87 -17.19
CA LEU A 21 -0.61 14.42 -17.44
C LEU A 21 -0.33 14.07 -18.91
N VAL A 22 -1.05 14.72 -19.83
CA VAL A 22 -0.88 14.50 -21.28
C VAL A 22 0.49 14.99 -21.74
N GLN A 23 1.01 16.09 -21.17
CA GLN A 23 2.37 16.56 -21.44
C GLN A 23 3.46 15.67 -20.80
N LEU A 24 3.21 15.05 -19.65
CA LEU A 24 4.12 14.06 -19.06
C LEU A 24 4.18 12.78 -19.90
N LYS A 25 3.05 12.30 -20.44
CA LYS A 25 3.04 11.23 -21.46
C LYS A 25 3.85 11.62 -22.70
N ARG A 26 3.76 12.88 -23.17
CA ARG A 26 4.50 13.36 -24.36
C ARG A 26 5.98 13.63 -24.14
N ARG A 27 6.43 14.10 -22.96
CA ARG A 27 7.87 14.29 -22.68
C ARG A 27 8.61 13.01 -22.29
N ALA A 28 7.89 11.97 -21.84
CA ALA A 28 8.45 10.63 -21.63
C ALA A 28 8.50 9.78 -22.93
N SER A 29 7.99 10.31 -24.05
CA SER A 29 7.74 9.61 -25.32
C SER A 29 8.97 9.07 -26.07
N THR A 30 10.19 9.25 -25.57
CA THR A 30 11.38 8.55 -26.10
C THR A 30 11.72 7.28 -25.33
N THR A 31 11.05 7.02 -24.20
CA THR A 31 11.23 5.78 -23.46
C THR A 31 10.19 4.78 -23.95
N THR A 32 10.59 3.85 -24.81
CA THR A 32 9.76 2.72 -25.21
C THR A 32 9.14 2.08 -23.98
N GLU A 33 7.82 1.89 -24.00
CA GLU A 33 7.11 1.21 -22.91
C GLU A 33 7.78 -0.14 -22.64
N PRO A 34 8.07 -0.51 -21.39
CA PRO A 34 8.76 -1.76 -21.11
C PRO A 34 7.90 -2.95 -21.51
N ASP A 35 8.51 -3.94 -22.18
CA ASP A 35 7.80 -5.16 -22.55
C ASP A 35 7.18 -5.82 -21.30
N PRO A 36 5.89 -6.20 -21.36
CA PRO A 36 5.20 -6.84 -20.24
C PRO A 36 5.95 -8.03 -19.63
N VAL A 37 5.75 -8.25 -18.32
CA VAL A 37 6.30 -9.40 -17.60
C VAL A 37 5.32 -10.57 -17.68
N THR A 38 5.60 -11.54 -18.54
CA THR A 38 4.81 -12.77 -18.67
C THR A 38 4.83 -13.59 -17.36
N PRO A 39 3.89 -14.54 -17.15
CA PRO A 39 3.89 -15.37 -15.95
C PRO A 39 5.22 -16.11 -15.73
N GLU A 40 5.81 -16.63 -16.81
CA GLU A 40 7.05 -17.42 -16.79
C GLU A 40 8.28 -16.53 -16.50
N ALA A 41 8.21 -15.26 -16.88
CA ALA A 41 9.27 -14.27 -16.66
C ALA A 41 9.14 -13.56 -15.30
N ALA A 42 8.08 -13.82 -14.53
CA ALA A 42 7.83 -13.16 -13.25
C ALA A 42 8.62 -13.83 -12.11
N ASP A 43 9.44 -13.05 -11.41
CA ASP A 43 10.09 -13.48 -10.18
C ASP A 43 9.09 -13.55 -9.01
N ARG A 44 8.03 -12.73 -9.07
CA ARG A 44 6.93 -12.75 -8.11
C ARG A 44 5.63 -12.33 -8.79
N SER A 45 4.54 -13.03 -8.48
CA SER A 45 3.19 -12.60 -8.81
C SER A 45 2.45 -12.23 -7.52
N VAL A 46 1.78 -11.09 -7.54
CA VAL A 46 1.03 -10.55 -6.41
C VAL A 46 -0.43 -10.38 -6.85
N VAL A 47 -1.34 -11.09 -6.20
CA VAL A 47 -2.78 -10.97 -6.48
C VAL A 47 -3.32 -9.90 -5.55
N ILE A 48 -3.81 -8.81 -6.13
CA ILE A 48 -4.40 -7.71 -5.37
C ILE A 48 -5.79 -8.15 -4.94
N VAL A 49 -6.10 -8.01 -3.65
CA VAL A 49 -7.39 -8.39 -3.05
C VAL A 49 -8.02 -7.16 -2.46
N ASP A 50 -9.33 -6.98 -2.64
CA ASP A 50 -10.09 -6.01 -1.85
C ASP A 50 -11.58 -6.37 -1.82
N ASN A 51 -12.15 -6.44 -0.62
CA ASN A 51 -13.59 -6.73 -0.38
C ASN A 51 -14.06 -8.03 -1.05
N GLY A 52 -13.23 -9.06 -1.03
CA GLY A 52 -13.50 -10.35 -1.69
C GLY A 52 -13.32 -10.33 -3.21
N GLY A 53 -13.21 -9.15 -3.82
CA GLY A 53 -12.79 -9.02 -5.20
C GLY A 53 -11.28 -9.06 -5.37
N ARG A 54 -10.88 -9.33 -6.60
CA ARG A 54 -9.47 -9.33 -6.99
C ARG A 54 -9.41 -8.55 -8.29
N PRO A 55 -9.07 -7.25 -8.25
CA PRO A 55 -9.15 -6.40 -9.43
C PRO A 55 -7.91 -6.50 -10.32
N PHE A 56 -6.76 -6.87 -9.75
CA PHE A 56 -5.49 -6.90 -10.46
C PHE A 56 -4.59 -8.07 -10.08
N ILE A 57 -3.70 -8.45 -11.01
CA ILE A 57 -2.50 -9.22 -10.74
C ILE A 57 -1.28 -8.38 -11.11
N VAL A 58 -0.32 -8.27 -10.21
CA VAL A 58 0.95 -7.59 -10.46
C VAL A 58 2.05 -8.62 -10.60
N ARG A 59 2.69 -8.65 -11.78
CA ARG A 59 3.87 -9.48 -12.03
C ARG A 59 5.13 -8.63 -11.94
N LEU A 60 6.06 -9.06 -11.11
CA LEU A 60 7.32 -8.38 -10.85
C LEU A 60 8.46 -9.20 -11.44
N SER A 61 9.26 -8.58 -12.30
CA SER A 61 10.60 -9.06 -12.63
C SER A 61 11.63 -8.16 -11.97
N TYR A 62 12.30 -8.66 -10.93
CA TYR A 62 13.39 -7.98 -10.22
C TYR A 62 14.63 -7.87 -11.10
N LYS A 63 14.91 -8.90 -11.90
CA LYS A 63 16.05 -8.88 -12.84
C LYS A 63 15.89 -7.79 -13.89
N ARG A 64 14.69 -7.69 -14.49
CA ARG A 64 14.38 -6.67 -15.50
C ARG A 64 13.99 -5.32 -14.90
N ARG A 65 13.72 -5.27 -13.59
CA ARG A 65 13.18 -4.09 -12.88
C ARG A 65 11.88 -3.57 -13.50
N ILE A 66 11.02 -4.50 -13.93
CA ILE A 66 9.73 -4.19 -14.56
C ILE A 66 8.62 -4.80 -13.71
N ALA A 67 7.57 -4.02 -13.49
CA ALA A 67 6.31 -4.46 -12.90
C ALA A 67 5.22 -4.30 -13.95
N THR A 68 4.46 -5.35 -14.20
CA THR A 68 3.31 -5.31 -15.11
C THR A 68 2.04 -5.59 -14.34
N VAL A 69 1.06 -4.71 -14.52
CA VAL A 69 -0.27 -4.84 -13.92
C VAL A 69 -1.22 -5.38 -14.97
N TYR A 70 -1.85 -6.49 -14.61
CA TYR A 70 -2.88 -7.15 -15.38
C TYR A 70 -4.23 -6.89 -14.71
N ARG A 71 -5.29 -6.64 -15.49
CA ARG A 71 -6.67 -6.69 -14.99
C ARG A 71 -6.96 -8.10 -14.48
N THR A 72 -8.02 -8.36 -13.75
CA THR A 72 -8.53 -9.73 -13.58
C THR A 72 -10.00 -9.77 -13.93
N ARG A 73 -10.47 -10.90 -14.49
CA ARG A 73 -11.89 -11.10 -14.77
C ARG A 73 -12.55 -11.74 -13.56
N TRP A 74 -13.73 -11.25 -13.20
CA TRP A 74 -14.50 -11.82 -12.10
C TRP A 74 -14.94 -13.26 -12.44
N GLY A 75 -14.91 -14.16 -11.46
CA GLY A 75 -15.41 -15.52 -11.59
C GLY A 75 -14.47 -16.55 -12.24
N GLU A 76 -13.32 -16.13 -12.80
CA GLU A 76 -12.29 -17.08 -13.23
C GLU A 76 -11.50 -17.61 -12.02
N ASP A 77 -11.16 -18.90 -12.08
CA ASP A 77 -10.25 -19.52 -11.12
C ASP A 77 -8.91 -18.75 -11.19
N LEU A 78 -8.57 -18.02 -10.13
CA LEU A 78 -7.54 -16.97 -10.15
C LEU A 78 -6.15 -17.49 -10.49
N TRP A 79 -5.95 -18.79 -10.27
CA TRP A 79 -4.74 -19.53 -10.59
C TRP A 79 -4.70 -19.97 -12.05
N LYS A 80 -5.86 -20.02 -12.71
CA LYS A 80 -6.05 -20.25 -14.14
C LYS A 80 -6.27 -18.97 -14.94
N CYS A 81 -6.18 -17.78 -14.33
CA CYS A 81 -6.14 -16.51 -15.07
C CYS A 81 -4.88 -16.44 -15.95
N SER A 82 -4.91 -17.17 -17.07
CA SER A 82 -3.99 -17.05 -18.18
C SER A 82 -4.31 -15.72 -18.87
N SER A 83 -3.49 -14.72 -18.59
CA SER A 83 -3.41 -13.45 -19.32
C SER A 83 -4.75 -12.73 -19.51
N SER A 84 -5.21 -12.14 -18.43
CA SER A 84 -5.99 -10.92 -18.49
C SER A 84 -5.23 -9.79 -19.20
N GLU A 85 -5.97 -8.80 -19.68
CA GLU A 85 -5.47 -7.60 -20.35
C GLU A 85 -4.35 -6.91 -19.56
N VAL A 86 -3.23 -6.59 -20.23
CA VAL A 86 -2.17 -5.74 -19.68
C VAL A 86 -2.73 -4.32 -19.55
N LEU A 87 -2.77 -3.79 -18.33
CA LEU A 87 -3.20 -2.41 -18.10
C LEU A 87 -2.02 -1.45 -18.20
N LEU A 88 -0.95 -1.72 -17.45
CA LEU A 88 0.19 -0.82 -17.29
C LEU A 88 1.47 -1.61 -17.05
N SER A 89 2.61 -1.12 -17.56
CA SER A 89 3.93 -1.60 -17.20
C SER A 89 4.84 -0.47 -16.74
N PHE A 90 5.60 -0.71 -15.67
CA PHE A 90 6.47 0.27 -15.04
C PHE A 90 7.88 -0.26 -14.89
N ARG A 91 8.89 0.57 -15.23
CA ARG A 91 10.24 0.36 -14.72
C ARG A 91 10.32 0.92 -13.31
N TYR A 92 10.90 0.18 -12.38
CA TYR A 92 11.01 0.60 -10.98
C TYR A 92 12.43 0.44 -10.42
N ARG A 93 12.80 1.28 -9.45
CA ARG A 93 14.04 1.14 -8.69
C ARG A 93 13.88 0.10 -7.59
N ARG A 94 12.82 0.22 -6.79
CA ARG A 94 12.45 -0.72 -5.73
C ARG A 94 10.97 -1.06 -5.84
N ALA A 95 10.60 -2.27 -5.45
CA ALA A 95 9.22 -2.69 -5.32
C ALA A 95 9.00 -3.12 -3.87
N PHE A 96 7.94 -2.61 -3.27
CA PHE A 96 7.47 -3.02 -1.97
C PHE A 96 6.19 -3.81 -2.16
N VAL A 97 6.10 -4.97 -1.52
CA VAL A 97 4.88 -5.79 -1.50
C VAL A 97 4.29 -5.67 -0.11
N GLY A 98 3.03 -5.24 -0.02
CA GLY A 98 2.30 -5.12 1.23
C GLY A 98 2.07 -6.50 1.84
N VAL A 99 2.65 -6.73 3.01
CA VAL A 99 2.52 -7.96 3.79
C VAL A 99 2.00 -7.59 5.16
N ASP A 100 1.05 -8.37 5.68
CA ASP A 100 0.51 -8.16 7.02
C ASP A 100 1.63 -8.36 8.07
N PRO A 101 1.73 -7.49 9.10
CA PRO A 101 2.73 -7.62 10.15
C PRO A 101 2.75 -9.01 10.82
N ARG A 102 1.59 -9.65 10.97
CA ARG A 102 1.49 -11.01 11.54
C ARG A 102 2.23 -12.03 10.68
N GLU A 103 2.11 -11.91 9.36
CA GLU A 103 2.83 -12.79 8.43
C GLU A 103 4.34 -12.55 8.50
N ARG A 104 4.78 -11.28 8.55
CA ARG A 104 6.21 -10.95 8.72
C ARG A 104 6.78 -11.57 10.00
N LYS A 105 6.03 -11.54 11.10
CA LYS A 105 6.41 -12.13 12.39
C LYS A 105 6.52 -13.66 12.29
N LEU A 106 5.50 -14.32 11.73
CA LEU A 106 5.51 -15.77 11.53
C LEU A 106 6.69 -16.21 10.64
N GLU A 107 6.99 -15.46 9.57
CA GLU A 107 8.17 -15.71 8.74
C GLU A 107 9.48 -15.53 9.50
N ALA A 108 9.58 -14.51 10.36
CA ALA A 108 10.75 -14.26 11.18
C ALA A 108 10.97 -15.37 12.22
N GLU A 109 9.92 -15.79 12.92
CA GLU A 109 9.93 -16.90 13.88
C GLU A 109 10.32 -18.22 13.19
N ALA A 110 9.75 -18.50 12.01
CA ALA A 110 10.11 -19.67 11.22
C ALA A 110 11.59 -19.67 10.79
N LYS A 111 12.15 -18.51 10.43
CA LYS A 111 13.59 -18.37 10.13
C LYS A 111 14.45 -18.58 11.37
N GLN A 112 14.05 -18.04 12.52
CA GLN A 112 14.76 -18.23 13.78
C GLN A 112 14.76 -19.69 14.24
N ALA A 113 13.63 -20.39 14.10
CA ALA A 113 13.52 -21.81 14.43
C ALA A 113 14.47 -22.67 13.59
N LYS A 114 14.57 -22.40 12.27
CA LYS A 114 15.53 -23.09 11.38
C LYS A 114 16.98 -22.87 11.80
N ASN A 115 17.32 -21.68 12.27
CA ASN A 115 18.68 -21.37 12.72
C ASN A 115 19.01 -21.99 14.09
N LYS A 116 18.03 -22.18 14.98
CA LYS A 116 18.22 -22.80 16.30
C LYS A 116 18.27 -24.34 16.26
N GLY A 117 17.75 -24.95 15.20
CA GLY A 117 17.57 -26.41 15.08
C GLY A 117 18.70 -27.20 14.42
N SER A 118 19.94 -26.70 14.32
CA SER A 118 21.04 -27.49 13.76
C SER A 118 22.38 -27.27 14.47
N PRO A 119 22.61 -28.04 15.55
CA PRO A 119 23.94 -28.64 15.73
C PRO A 119 23.93 -30.11 16.23
N ALA A 120 22.89 -30.92 15.95
CA ALA A 120 22.85 -32.33 16.44
C ALA A 120 22.47 -33.41 15.41
N ALA A 121 22.51 -33.12 14.10
CA ALA A 121 22.31 -34.12 13.05
C ALA A 121 23.58 -34.33 12.19
N THR A 122 24.75 -34.28 12.82
CA THR A 122 26.03 -34.66 12.20
C THR A 122 26.52 -35.98 12.80
N ALA A 123 25.72 -37.04 12.67
CA ALA A 123 26.20 -38.42 12.67
C ALA A 123 25.09 -39.34 12.14
N ALA A 124 25.42 -40.12 11.11
CA ALA A 124 24.60 -41.13 10.44
C ALA A 124 23.50 -40.63 9.50
N ALA A 125 23.80 -40.53 8.20
CA ALA A 125 23.42 -41.58 7.24
C ALA A 125 23.73 -41.13 5.80
N ASP A 126 24.71 -41.80 5.21
CA ASP A 126 24.78 -42.08 3.78
C ASP A 126 23.46 -42.73 3.34
N ALA A 127 22.67 -42.03 2.51
CA ALA A 127 21.67 -42.62 1.64
C ALA A 127 21.34 -41.65 0.51
N THR A 128 21.92 -41.92 -0.67
CA THR A 128 21.45 -41.59 -2.03
C THR A 128 20.33 -40.55 -2.15
N VAL A 129 20.71 -39.34 -2.56
CA VAL A 129 19.80 -38.27 -3.01
C VAL A 129 19.46 -38.54 -4.47
N THR A 130 18.22 -38.92 -4.75
CA THR A 130 17.63 -38.85 -6.09
C THR A 130 17.03 -37.47 -6.34
N ASP A 131 17.29 -36.95 -7.53
CA ASP A 131 16.83 -35.65 -8.02
C ASP A 131 15.30 -35.56 -8.15
N ALA A 132 14.82 -34.31 -8.07
CA ALA A 132 13.50 -33.83 -8.51
C ALA A 132 12.28 -34.14 -7.62
N ALA A 133 12.20 -33.49 -6.45
CA ALA A 133 10.92 -33.13 -5.86
C ALA A 133 10.83 -31.60 -5.79
N ALA A 134 9.92 -31.02 -6.58
CA ALA A 134 9.51 -29.63 -6.45
C ALA A 134 9.17 -29.32 -4.98
N PRO A 135 9.56 -28.16 -4.44
CA PRO A 135 9.46 -27.90 -3.01
C PRO A 135 8.03 -28.07 -2.50
N ALA A 136 7.95 -28.81 -1.39
CA ALA A 136 6.77 -29.35 -0.78
C ALA A 136 5.74 -28.30 -0.31
N SER A 137 4.48 -28.59 -0.63
CA SER A 137 3.22 -28.01 -0.13
C SER A 137 2.93 -26.53 -0.48
N PRO A 138 1.74 -26.23 -1.03
CA PRO A 138 1.30 -24.84 -1.19
C PRO A 138 1.25 -24.20 0.20
N ARG A 139 2.01 -23.11 0.40
CA ARG A 139 2.03 -22.35 1.66
C ARG A 139 0.58 -22.09 2.11
N LYS A 140 0.17 -22.59 3.27
CA LYS A 140 -1.24 -22.58 3.73
C LYS A 140 -1.82 -21.18 4.04
N TYR A 141 -1.07 -20.10 3.84
CA TYR A 141 -1.38 -18.76 4.37
C TYR A 141 -1.60 -17.66 3.31
N TRP A 142 -2.14 -17.99 2.13
CA TRP A 142 -2.36 -17.01 1.03
C TRP A 142 -3.48 -15.97 1.26
N TRP A 143 -4.14 -15.95 2.42
CA TRP A 143 -5.20 -14.98 2.69
C TRP A 143 -4.71 -13.60 3.13
N PHE A 144 -3.44 -13.45 3.53
CA PHE A 144 -2.92 -12.20 4.13
C PHE A 144 -1.74 -11.55 3.36
N GLY A 145 -1.10 -12.25 2.44
CA GLY A 145 0.14 -11.80 1.81
C GLY A 145 -0.05 -11.19 0.42
N GLY A 146 0.43 -9.96 0.22
CA GLY A 146 0.46 -9.31 -1.11
C GLY A 146 -0.79 -8.51 -1.45
N THR A 147 -1.34 -7.80 -0.49
CA THR A 147 -2.59 -7.03 -0.64
C THR A 147 -2.48 -5.84 -1.58
N SER A 148 -1.27 -5.32 -1.73
CA SER A 148 -0.97 -4.15 -2.55
C SER A 148 0.52 -4.15 -2.92
N VAL A 149 0.87 -3.34 -3.92
CA VAL A 149 2.26 -3.12 -4.34
C VAL A 149 2.51 -1.62 -4.41
N LEU A 150 3.66 -1.19 -3.90
CA LEU A 150 4.17 0.16 -4.05
C LEU A 150 5.48 0.13 -4.83
N LEU A 151 5.55 0.86 -5.94
CA LEU A 151 6.73 0.94 -6.80
C LEU A 151 7.44 2.26 -6.59
N ASP A 152 8.74 2.24 -6.29
CA ASP A 152 9.62 3.41 -6.26
C ASP A 152 10.17 3.66 -7.66
N LEU A 153 9.76 4.75 -8.29
CA LEU A 153 10.22 5.16 -9.62
C LEU A 153 11.48 6.06 -9.57
N GLY A 154 12.02 6.33 -8.37
CA GLY A 154 13.09 7.28 -8.13
C GLY A 154 12.59 8.70 -7.85
N GLN A 155 13.47 9.57 -7.33
CA GLN A 155 13.14 10.97 -7.01
C GLN A 155 11.89 11.13 -6.11
N ARG A 156 11.67 10.17 -5.20
CA ARG A 156 10.48 10.08 -4.32
C ARG A 156 9.16 9.99 -5.09
N ARG A 157 9.18 9.58 -6.34
CA ARG A 157 7.98 9.29 -7.12
C ARG A 157 7.61 7.83 -6.94
N TYR A 158 6.35 7.60 -6.65
CA TYR A 158 5.83 6.27 -6.37
C TYR A 158 4.58 5.98 -7.19
N VAL A 159 4.33 4.70 -7.44
CA VAL A 159 3.06 4.19 -7.96
C VAL A 159 2.51 3.20 -6.95
N PHE A 160 1.33 3.52 -6.43
CA PHE A 160 0.55 2.60 -5.61
C PHE A 160 -0.36 1.77 -6.50
N ILE A 161 -0.36 0.46 -6.28
CA ILE A 161 -1.20 -0.53 -6.95
C ILE A 161 -1.93 -1.31 -5.86
N GLY A 162 -3.20 -0.98 -5.66
CA GLY A 162 -4.07 -1.68 -4.71
C GLY A 162 -5.50 -1.65 -5.23
N LEU A 163 -6.40 -1.10 -4.41
CA LEU A 163 -7.78 -0.82 -4.78
C LEU A 163 -7.93 -0.06 -6.11
N VAL A 164 -7.05 0.93 -6.29
CA VAL A 164 -6.89 1.77 -7.48
C VAL A 164 -5.42 1.81 -7.83
N ILE A 165 -5.10 2.34 -9.01
CA ILE A 165 -3.72 2.59 -9.42
C ILE A 165 -3.51 4.08 -9.54
N TYR A 166 -2.57 4.64 -8.79
CA TYR A 166 -2.22 6.06 -8.89
C TYR A 166 -0.72 6.30 -8.67
N ALA A 167 -0.23 7.41 -9.19
CA ALA A 167 1.11 7.91 -8.94
C ALA A 167 1.08 9.11 -8.00
N PHE A 168 2.15 9.27 -7.21
CA PHE A 168 2.34 10.44 -6.34
C PHE A 168 3.81 10.71 -6.07
N THR A 169 4.11 11.89 -5.50
CA THR A 169 5.43 12.25 -4.99
C THR A 169 5.39 12.32 -3.47
N ALA A 170 6.22 11.53 -2.79
CA ALA A 170 6.37 11.58 -1.35
C ALA A 170 7.21 12.81 -0.93
N TYR A 171 6.92 13.37 0.25
CA TYR A 171 7.69 14.47 0.83
C TYR A 171 9.07 14.02 1.31
N ASP A 172 9.24 12.73 1.60
CA ASP A 172 10.47 12.11 2.09
C ASP A 172 10.61 10.67 1.58
N ASP A 173 11.77 10.05 1.80
CA ASP A 173 12.02 8.70 1.29
C ASP A 173 11.25 7.65 2.07
N ILE A 174 10.52 6.80 1.35
CA ILE A 174 9.83 5.63 1.91
C ILE A 174 10.85 4.54 2.23
N VAL A 175 10.79 4.05 3.48
CA VAL A 175 11.70 3.07 4.06
C VAL A 175 11.03 1.72 4.32
N ASP A 176 9.73 1.70 4.62
CA ASP A 176 8.94 0.47 4.78
C ASP A 176 7.55 0.65 4.17
N TYR A 177 6.87 -0.48 3.93
CA TYR A 177 5.54 -0.54 3.35
C TYR A 177 4.77 -1.75 3.87
N VAL A 178 3.68 -1.48 4.55
CA VAL A 178 2.87 -2.48 5.24
C VAL A 178 1.53 -2.59 4.53
N GLY A 179 1.02 -3.81 4.39
CA GLY A 179 -0.30 -4.07 3.84
C GLY A 179 -1.13 -4.89 4.83
N THR A 180 -1.71 -4.24 5.83
CA THR A 180 -2.59 -4.93 6.80
C THR A 180 -3.88 -5.36 6.12
N MET A 181 -4.43 -6.48 6.60
CA MET A 181 -5.79 -6.90 6.25
C MET A 181 -6.71 -6.64 7.45
N GLY A 182 -7.68 -5.76 7.28
CA GLY A 182 -8.70 -5.50 8.26
C GLY A 182 -9.84 -6.52 8.20
N ASN A 183 -10.89 -6.25 8.98
CA ASN A 183 -12.11 -7.03 8.93
C ASN A 183 -12.72 -6.99 7.51
N SER A 184 -13.45 -8.05 7.14
CA SER A 184 -14.11 -8.18 5.82
C SER A 184 -13.17 -8.27 4.61
N HIS A 185 -11.89 -8.60 4.82
CA HIS A 185 -10.88 -8.67 3.75
C HIS A 185 -10.67 -7.33 3.01
N VAL A 186 -10.78 -6.22 3.75
CA VAL A 186 -10.38 -4.89 3.29
C VAL A 186 -8.91 -4.70 3.58
N THR A 187 -8.17 -4.23 2.59
CA THR A 187 -6.73 -3.98 2.74
C THR A 187 -6.51 -2.55 3.22
N TYR A 188 -5.62 -2.34 4.20
CA TYR A 188 -5.24 -1.03 4.74
C TYR A 188 -3.74 -0.74 4.55
N PRO A 189 -3.29 -0.59 3.29
CA PRO A 189 -1.87 -0.39 3.04
C PRO A 189 -1.38 0.99 3.41
N TYR A 190 -0.21 1.06 4.01
CA TYR A 190 0.47 2.32 4.32
C TYR A 190 1.98 2.20 4.08
N ALA A 191 2.59 3.34 3.77
CA ALA A 191 4.04 3.45 3.59
C ALA A 191 4.64 4.26 4.73
N VAL A 192 5.75 3.79 5.29
CA VAL A 192 6.49 4.52 6.33
C VAL A 192 7.67 5.22 5.67
N GLY A 193 7.65 6.54 5.68
CA GLY A 193 8.78 7.40 5.35
C GLY A 193 9.66 7.71 6.56
N LYS A 194 10.78 8.38 6.31
CA LYS A 194 11.67 8.93 7.34
C LYS A 194 10.97 9.88 8.32
N LYS A 195 9.97 10.64 7.85
CA LYS A 195 9.26 11.69 8.58
C LYS A 195 7.75 11.54 8.56
N ASN A 196 7.19 10.89 7.53
CA ASN A 196 5.75 10.78 7.32
C ASN A 196 5.32 9.34 7.07
N THR A 197 4.13 8.99 7.56
CA THR A 197 3.41 7.76 7.23
C THR A 197 2.33 8.09 6.22
N TYR A 198 2.34 7.42 5.08
CA TYR A 198 1.45 7.67 3.96
C TYR A 198 0.34 6.64 3.93
N MET A 199 -0.92 7.07 3.96
CA MET A 199 -2.08 6.18 3.91
C MET A 199 -2.60 6.10 2.49
N MET A 200 -2.54 4.90 1.93
CA MET A 200 -2.72 4.75 0.49
C MET A 200 -4.19 4.83 0.07
N ILE A 201 -5.14 4.49 0.94
CA ILE A 201 -6.58 4.53 0.65
C ILE A 201 -7.07 5.98 0.62
N GLU A 202 -6.77 6.73 1.68
CA GLU A 202 -7.21 8.12 1.86
C GLU A 202 -6.38 9.08 1.02
N ARG A 203 -5.26 8.59 0.43
CA ARG A 203 -4.36 9.38 -0.41
C ARG A 203 -3.83 10.59 0.36
N THR A 204 -3.37 10.31 1.57
CA THR A 204 -2.92 11.31 2.54
C THR A 204 -1.64 10.84 3.24
N TYR A 205 -1.13 11.67 4.15
CA TYR A 205 -0.03 11.30 5.03
C TYR A 205 -0.20 11.93 6.41
N VAL A 206 0.41 11.31 7.41
CA VAL A 206 0.46 11.78 8.80
C VAL A 206 1.92 11.82 9.24
N PRO A 207 2.40 12.92 9.85
CA PRO A 207 3.75 12.96 10.38
C PRO A 207 3.99 11.85 11.42
N ASN A 208 5.15 11.19 11.36
CA ASN A 208 5.44 10.03 12.21
C ASN A 208 5.32 10.34 13.71
N HIS A 209 5.68 11.55 14.13
CA HIS A 209 5.59 11.96 15.54
C HIS A 209 4.13 12.02 16.03
N ILE A 210 3.18 12.38 15.17
CA ILE A 210 1.76 12.34 15.51
C ILE A 210 1.32 10.88 15.69
N VAL A 211 1.67 10.00 14.74
CA VAL A 211 1.37 8.56 14.84
C VAL A 211 1.89 7.99 16.16
N GLN A 212 3.12 8.34 16.55
CA GLN A 212 3.72 7.93 17.81
C GLN A 212 2.97 8.44 19.04
N ILE A 213 2.55 9.71 19.06
CA ILE A 213 1.78 10.29 20.16
C ILE A 213 0.44 9.58 20.31
N CYS A 214 -0.30 9.40 19.22
CA CYS A 214 -1.60 8.73 19.22
C CYS A 214 -1.47 7.26 19.69
N ASN A 215 -0.47 6.52 19.17
CA ASN A 215 -0.23 5.15 19.60
C ASN A 215 0.16 5.06 21.09
N ALA A 216 0.93 6.02 21.60
CA ALA A 216 1.29 6.07 23.02
C ALA A 216 0.05 6.32 23.91
N ASP A 217 -0.87 7.20 23.49
CA ASP A 217 -2.12 7.43 24.22
C ASP A 217 -3.03 6.20 24.18
N ARG A 218 -3.19 5.56 23.02
CA ARG A 218 -3.95 4.30 22.89
C ARG A 218 -3.40 3.22 23.83
N ARG A 219 -2.07 3.06 23.91
CA ARG A 219 -1.43 2.13 24.86
C ARG A 219 -1.78 2.46 26.31
N ARG A 220 -1.77 3.75 26.66
CA ARG A 220 -2.15 4.22 28.00
C ARG A 220 -3.62 3.91 28.30
N GLN A 221 -4.52 4.11 27.33
CA GLN A 221 -5.95 3.82 27.49
C GLN A 221 -6.22 2.31 27.58
N ALA A 222 -5.62 1.51 26.70
CA ALA A 222 -5.76 0.06 26.68
C ALA A 222 -5.39 -0.56 28.03
N ARG A 223 -4.27 -0.13 28.64
CA ARG A 223 -3.82 -0.57 29.97
C ARG A 223 -4.81 -0.26 31.10
N LYS A 224 -5.71 0.72 30.94
CA LYS A 224 -6.75 1.01 31.93
C LYS A 224 -7.96 0.08 31.81
N ILE A 225 -8.24 -0.40 30.60
CA ILE A 225 -9.46 -1.17 30.29
C ILE A 225 -9.20 -2.66 30.53
N SER A 226 -8.04 -3.17 30.12
CA SER A 226 -7.66 -4.56 30.36
C SER A 226 -6.14 -4.72 30.41
N ASN A 227 -5.67 -5.68 31.21
CA ASN A 227 -4.26 -6.09 31.20
C ASN A 227 -3.90 -6.93 29.96
N GLU A 228 -4.86 -7.22 29.07
CA GLU A 228 -4.72 -8.21 27.99
C GLU A 228 -4.73 -7.61 26.57
N CYS A 229 -4.68 -6.29 26.41
CA CYS A 229 -4.61 -5.71 25.07
C CYS A 229 -3.25 -6.05 24.43
N SER A 230 -3.26 -6.87 23.38
CA SER A 230 -2.04 -7.23 22.67
C SER A 230 -1.47 -6.01 21.94
N ASP A 231 -0.17 -5.75 22.14
CA ASP A 231 0.56 -4.61 21.55
C ASP A 231 0.48 -4.54 20.01
N GLU A 232 0.06 -5.63 19.36
CA GLU A 232 0.07 -5.82 17.91
C GLU A 232 -0.96 -4.96 17.17
N TRP A 233 -2.12 -4.66 17.77
CA TRP A 233 -3.15 -3.80 17.16
C TRP A 233 -2.92 -2.30 17.37
N LEU A 234 -2.00 -1.96 18.28
CA LEU A 234 -1.76 -0.60 18.73
C LEU A 234 -0.88 0.21 17.77
N GLU A 235 -0.29 -0.42 16.75
CA GLU A 235 0.63 0.23 15.80
C GLU A 235 0.03 0.49 14.41
N ASP A 236 -1.25 0.18 14.17
CA ASP A 236 -1.90 0.52 12.90
C ASP A 236 -2.13 2.03 12.80
N PRO A 237 -1.46 2.73 11.86
CA PRO A 237 -1.59 4.18 11.75
C PRO A 237 -2.96 4.61 11.19
N TYR A 238 -3.77 3.70 10.62
CA TYR A 238 -5.16 3.98 10.29
C TYR A 238 -6.03 4.17 11.55
N GLY A 239 -5.65 3.55 12.69
CA GLY A 239 -6.29 3.82 13.97
C GLY A 239 -6.20 5.30 14.36
N VAL A 240 -5.11 5.97 13.98
CA VAL A 240 -4.96 7.43 14.19
C VAL A 240 -5.99 8.22 13.41
N ILE A 241 -6.32 7.81 12.18
CA ILE A 241 -7.30 8.50 11.36
C ILE A 241 -8.72 8.26 11.86
N TYR A 242 -9.05 7.00 12.10
CA TYR A 242 -10.43 6.59 12.33
C TYR A 242 -10.85 6.67 13.80
N GLU A 243 -9.96 6.41 14.75
CA GLU A 243 -10.30 6.44 16.18
C GLU A 243 -10.12 7.82 16.81
N CYS A 244 -9.24 8.67 16.26
CA CYS A 244 -9.04 10.03 16.77
C CYS A 244 -9.94 11.07 16.08
N ASP A 245 -11.03 10.64 15.44
CA ASP A 245 -11.98 11.48 14.70
C ASP A 245 -11.29 12.44 13.72
N LEU A 246 -10.21 12.00 13.07
CA LEU A 246 -9.51 12.80 12.06
C LEU A 246 -10.08 12.59 10.67
N SER A 247 -10.88 11.55 10.47
CA SER A 247 -11.52 11.28 9.20
C SER A 247 -12.29 12.49 8.64
N PRO A 248 -13.08 13.27 9.41
CA PRO A 248 -13.79 14.44 8.88
C PRO A 248 -12.88 15.59 8.44
N TRP A 249 -11.59 15.52 8.81
CA TRP A 249 -10.57 16.52 8.57
C TRP A 249 -9.66 16.12 7.41
N LEU A 250 -9.78 14.91 6.88
CA LEU A 250 -8.95 14.49 5.74
C LEU A 250 -9.37 15.18 4.44
N PRO A 251 -8.41 15.67 3.65
CA PRO A 251 -8.72 16.35 2.40
C PRO A 251 -9.39 15.39 1.40
N GLY A 252 -10.54 15.81 0.86
CA GLY A 252 -11.34 15.03 -0.10
C GLY A 252 -12.65 14.47 0.49
N ILE A 253 -12.83 14.53 1.81
CA ILE A 253 -14.13 14.46 2.48
C ILE A 253 -14.68 15.89 2.54
N ASP A 254 -15.97 16.10 2.28
CA ASP A 254 -16.57 17.39 1.91
C ASP A 254 -15.98 18.59 2.66
N SER A 255 -15.11 19.33 1.96
CA SER A 255 -14.41 20.49 2.52
C SER A 255 -15.33 21.62 3.00
N LYS A 256 -16.62 21.56 2.63
CA LYS A 256 -17.62 22.57 2.99
C LYS A 256 -18.26 22.31 4.35
N GLU A 257 -18.19 21.08 4.84
CA GLU A 257 -18.77 20.67 6.12
C GLU A 257 -17.74 19.84 6.91
N PRO A 258 -16.61 20.43 7.34
CA PRO A 258 -15.71 19.74 8.25
C PRO A 258 -16.51 19.35 9.50
N GLY A 259 -16.39 18.08 9.90
CA GLY A 259 -17.07 17.57 11.09
C GLY A 259 -16.72 18.38 12.35
N ASP A 260 -17.45 18.15 13.43
CA ASP A 260 -17.16 18.81 14.70
C ASP A 260 -15.67 18.64 15.09
N LYS A 261 -15.14 19.68 15.75
CA LYS A 261 -13.75 19.72 16.21
C LYS A 261 -13.44 18.48 17.04
N PRO A 262 -12.32 17.75 16.80
CA PRO A 262 -11.96 16.63 17.64
C PRO A 262 -11.77 17.17 19.06
N LYS A 263 -12.47 16.58 20.01
CA LYS A 263 -12.53 17.07 21.40
C LYS A 263 -11.31 16.63 22.21
N ASP A 264 -10.50 15.74 21.66
CA ASP A 264 -9.43 15.03 22.35
C ASP A 264 -8.03 15.66 22.14
N ILE A 265 -7.02 14.98 22.69
CA ILE A 265 -5.61 15.38 22.62
C ILE A 265 -5.16 15.53 21.16
N CYS A 266 -5.63 14.65 20.27
CA CYS A 266 -5.27 14.65 18.86
C CYS A 266 -5.76 15.93 18.16
N GLY A 267 -6.98 16.37 18.45
CA GLY A 267 -7.54 17.62 17.92
C GLY A 267 -6.71 18.87 18.19
N ARG A 268 -6.00 18.94 19.33
CA ARG A 268 -5.15 20.10 19.67
C ARG A 268 -3.85 20.15 18.87
N TYR A 269 -3.21 19.00 18.66
CA TYR A 269 -1.93 18.93 17.95
C TYR A 269 -2.08 18.99 16.44
N LEU A 270 -3.24 18.57 15.92
CA LEU A 270 -3.45 18.43 14.49
C LEU A 270 -3.99 19.69 13.81
N ARG A 271 -4.58 20.62 14.57
CA ARG A 271 -5.23 21.82 14.03
C ARG A 271 -4.37 22.61 13.03
N PRO A 272 -3.07 22.87 13.24
CA PRO A 272 -2.26 23.62 12.25
C PRO A 272 -1.93 22.85 10.96
N TRP A 273 -2.18 21.54 10.94
CA TRP A 273 -1.64 20.65 9.91
C TRP A 273 -2.67 20.12 8.93
N VAL A 274 -3.96 20.10 9.33
CA VAL A 274 -5.06 19.51 8.56
C VAL A 274 -5.16 20.07 7.14
N GLU A 275 -4.88 21.36 6.95
CA GLU A 275 -5.09 22.03 5.65
C GLU A 275 -4.14 21.58 4.53
N ASN A 276 -3.13 20.73 4.80
CA ASN A 276 -2.09 20.39 3.82
C ASN A 276 -1.81 18.88 3.63
N PHE A 277 -2.64 17.97 4.17
CA PHE A 277 -2.36 16.53 4.09
C PHE A 277 -2.78 15.86 2.77
N VAL A 278 -2.42 16.44 1.63
CA VAL A 278 -2.64 15.82 0.32
C VAL A 278 -1.32 15.30 -0.23
N LEU A 279 -1.35 14.11 -0.85
CA LEU A 279 -0.20 13.61 -1.60
C LEU A 279 0.16 14.57 -2.73
N LYS A 280 1.45 14.91 -2.81
CA LYS A 280 1.95 15.84 -3.82
C LYS A 280 1.91 15.20 -5.21
N ASP A 281 1.54 15.98 -6.23
CA ASP A 281 1.49 15.56 -7.64
C ASP A 281 0.70 14.25 -7.85
N TYR A 282 -0.40 14.07 -7.10
CA TYR A 282 -1.28 12.91 -7.21
C TYR A 282 -1.90 12.80 -8.62
N VAL A 283 -1.87 11.59 -9.17
CA VAL A 283 -2.41 11.26 -10.49
C VAL A 283 -3.08 9.89 -10.45
N LEU A 284 -4.40 9.85 -10.62
CA LEU A 284 -5.15 8.61 -10.82
C LEU A 284 -4.84 8.05 -12.22
N LEU A 285 -4.41 6.78 -12.28
CA LEU A 285 -4.05 6.08 -13.52
C LEU A 285 -5.13 5.10 -13.96
N VAL A 286 -5.66 4.33 -13.01
CA VAL A 286 -6.78 3.40 -13.22
C VAL A 286 -7.73 3.55 -12.05
N ASP A 287 -8.97 3.90 -12.36
CA ASP A 287 -10.06 3.92 -11.40
C ASP A 287 -10.75 2.56 -11.34
N ARG A 288 -11.38 2.29 -10.20
CA ARG A 288 -12.11 1.06 -9.95
C ARG A 288 -13.50 1.13 -10.56
N GLN A 289 -13.58 1.00 -11.89
CA GLN A 289 -14.87 0.72 -12.52
C GLN A 289 -15.12 -0.78 -12.40
N TRP A 290 -16.00 -1.15 -11.47
CA TRP A 290 -16.63 -2.46 -11.47
C TRP A 290 -17.61 -2.49 -12.64
N ASP A 291 -17.28 -3.24 -13.69
CA ASP A 291 -18.25 -3.66 -14.69
C ASP A 291 -19.04 -4.88 -14.17
#